data_AF-A0A7K0RBJ0-F1
#
_entry.id   AF-A0A7K0RBJ0-F1
#
_cell.length_a   1.000
_cell.length_b   1.000
_cell.length_c   1.000
_cell.angle_alpha   90.00
_cell.angle_beta   90.00
_cell.angle_gamma   90.00
#
_symmetry.space_group_name_H-M   'P 1'
#
loop_
_entity.id
_entity.type
_entity.pdbx_description
1 polymer ?
#
loop_
_entity_poly.entity_id
_entity_poly.type
_entity_poly.pdbx_seq_one_letter_code
_entity_poly.pdbx_strand_id
1 'polypeptide(L)'
;MGIAISLAVSALAFGTLAACSLPTGVESGNILTEKLPADVTPDGVLLAAVILSSGDIAAAVTQGIVSSAEVNEARDSILANTLKLWKQRAESEVAVATK
;
A
#
# COMPACT_ATOMS: atom_id res chain seq x y z
N MET A 1 26.75 25.82 46.48
CA MET A 1 26.36 26.44 45.19
C MET A 1 27.40 26.02 44.17
N GLY A 2 27.17 25.26 43.11
CA GLY A 2 26.03 24.53 42.56
C GLY A 2 26.61 23.79 41.35
N ILE A 3 26.50 22.46 41.34
CA ILE A 3 27.07 21.63 40.26
C ILE A 3 26.03 21.63 39.14
N ALA A 4 26.28 22.40 38.08
CA ALA A 4 25.39 22.48 36.95
C ALA A 4 25.44 21.16 36.16
N ILE A 5 24.33 20.43 36.25
CA ILE A 5 24.00 19.20 35.55
C ILE A 5 24.24 19.39 34.05
N SER A 6 25.08 18.53 33.47
CA SER A 6 25.26 18.41 32.03
C SER A 6 23.93 18.04 31.38
N LEU A 7 23.25 19.03 30.79
CA LEU A 7 22.13 18.79 29.90
C LEU A 7 22.69 18.13 28.63
N ALA A 8 22.51 16.81 28.55
CA ALA A 8 22.48 16.11 27.28
C ALA A 8 21.31 16.70 26.46
N VAL A 9 21.62 17.66 25.59
CA VAL A 9 20.75 18.00 24.47
C VAL A 9 20.82 16.80 23.54
N SER A 10 19.89 15.87 23.76
CA SER A 10 19.50 14.89 22.77
C SER A 10 19.24 15.65 21.48
N ALA A 11 20.09 15.39 20.49
CA ALA A 11 19.83 15.78 19.12
C ALA A 11 18.44 15.25 18.77
N LEU A 12 17.45 16.13 18.78
CA LEU A 12 16.24 15.94 17.99
C LEU A 12 16.74 15.92 16.55
N ALA A 13 17.07 14.72 16.10
CA ALA A 13 17.01 14.39 14.70
C ALA A 13 15.58 14.77 14.29
N PHE A 14 15.44 15.98 13.75
CA PHE A 14 14.44 16.27 12.74
C PHE A 14 14.81 15.35 11.58
N GLY A 15 14.46 14.07 11.78
CA GLY A 15 14.35 13.09 10.72
C GLY A 15 13.44 13.77 9.74
N THR A 16 14.05 14.13 8.61
CA THR A 16 13.39 14.53 7.39
C THR A 16 12.02 13.87 7.39
N LEU A 17 10.97 14.67 7.50
CA LEU A 17 9.75 14.36 6.79
C LEU A 17 10.23 14.29 5.34
N ALA A 18 10.75 13.12 4.96
CA ALA A 18 10.67 12.64 3.62
C ALA A 18 9.22 12.95 3.30
N ALA A 19 9.04 13.94 2.42
CA ALA A 19 7.87 13.95 1.58
C ALA A 19 7.80 12.52 1.10
N CYS A 20 6.97 11.75 1.81
CA CYS A 20 6.55 10.44 1.40
C CYS A 20 5.85 10.83 0.13
N SER A 21 6.57 10.76 -0.98
CA SER A 21 6.03 10.84 -2.31
C SER A 21 4.93 9.81 -2.24
N LEU A 22 3.70 10.27 -2.00
CA LEU A 22 2.55 9.39 -2.00
C LEU A 22 2.69 8.70 -3.35
N PRO A 23 2.91 7.36 -3.36
CA PRO A 23 2.85 6.67 -4.63
C PRO A 23 1.55 7.13 -5.24
N THR A 24 1.61 7.61 -6.48
CA THR A 24 0.43 7.90 -7.25
C THR A 24 -0.26 6.56 -7.45
N GLY A 25 -1.00 6.14 -6.43
CA GLY A 25 -1.91 5.01 -6.48
C GLY A 25 -2.83 5.27 -7.66
N VAL A 26 -3.27 4.18 -8.29
CA VAL A 26 -3.98 4.25 -9.56
C VAL A 26 -5.15 5.22 -9.39
N GLU A 27 -5.10 6.36 -10.10
CA GLU A 27 -6.12 7.39 -9.94
C GLU A 27 -7.48 6.73 -10.15
N SER A 28 -8.37 6.90 -9.17
CA SER A 28 -9.59 6.12 -9.02
C SER A 28 -10.50 6.06 -10.25
N GLY A 29 -10.32 6.96 -11.23
CA GLY A 29 -11.03 6.97 -12.50
C GLY A 29 -10.51 5.96 -13.54
N ASN A 30 -9.29 5.46 -13.41
CA ASN A 30 -8.62 4.69 -14.46
C ASN A 30 -8.24 3.27 -14.02
N ILE A 31 -8.56 2.87 -12.78
CA ILE A 31 -8.34 1.53 -12.22
C ILE A 31 -8.82 0.40 -13.14
N LEU A 32 -9.86 0.60 -13.95
CA LEU A 32 -10.43 -0.44 -14.83
C LEU A 32 -9.65 -0.62 -16.15
N THR A 33 -8.92 0.41 -16.59
CA THR A 33 -8.35 0.50 -17.95
C THR A 33 -6.86 0.80 -17.96
N GLU A 34 -6.29 1.21 -16.83
CA GLU A 34 -4.89 1.56 -16.71
C GLU A 34 -4.00 0.33 -16.80
N LYS A 35 -2.81 0.51 -17.38
CA LYS A 35 -1.80 -0.54 -17.37
C LYS A 35 -1.16 -0.59 -15.98
N LEU A 36 -1.44 -1.66 -15.25
CA LEU A 36 -0.82 -1.87 -13.94
C LEU A 36 0.69 -2.12 -14.08
N PRO A 37 1.48 -1.74 -13.05
CA PRO A 37 2.83 -2.23 -12.88
C PRO A 37 2.84 -3.77 -12.89
N ALA A 38 3.92 -4.38 -13.37
CA ALA A 38 4.03 -5.85 -13.46
C ALA A 38 3.93 -6.55 -12.10
N ASP A 39 4.23 -5.82 -11.02
CA ASP A 39 4.22 -6.32 -9.64
C ASP A 39 2.89 -6.05 -8.92
N VAL A 40 1.87 -5.56 -9.63
CA VAL A 40 0.54 -5.30 -9.09
C VAL A 40 -0.47 -6.10 -9.90
N THR A 41 -1.29 -6.89 -9.22
CA THR A 41 -2.42 -7.59 -9.82
C THR A 41 -3.73 -7.19 -9.14
N PRO A 42 -4.86 -7.13 -9.86
CA PRO A 42 -6.14 -6.80 -9.23
C PRO A 42 -6.51 -7.76 -8.09
N ASP A 43 -6.24 -9.04 -8.26
CA ASP A 43 -6.43 -10.07 -7.22
C ASP A 43 -5.48 -9.86 -6.03
N GLY A 44 -4.20 -9.56 -6.28
CA GLY A 44 -3.23 -9.30 -5.22
C GLY A 44 -3.55 -8.03 -4.42
N VAL A 45 -4.09 -6.98 -5.05
CA VAL A 45 -4.60 -5.79 -4.36
C VAL A 45 -5.79 -6.12 -3.46
N LEU A 46 -6.72 -6.95 -3.93
CA LEU A 46 -7.86 -7.39 -3.10
C LEU A 46 -7.41 -8.29 -1.95
N LEU A 47 -6.48 -9.21 -2.21
CA LEU A 47 -5.89 -10.06 -1.19
C LEU A 47 -5.16 -9.23 -0.13
N ALA A 48 -4.35 -8.25 -0.56
CA ALA A 48 -3.68 -7.32 0.31
C ALA A 48 -4.67 -6.49 1.13
N ALA A 49 -5.79 -6.04 0.53
CA ALA A 49 -6.86 -5.33 1.25
C ALA A 49 -7.53 -6.20 2.33
N VAL A 50 -7.74 -7.49 2.06
CA VAL A 50 -8.27 -8.44 3.04
C VAL A 50 -7.27 -8.68 4.17
N ILE A 51 -5.98 -8.85 3.85
CA ILE A 51 -4.92 -9.04 4.85
C ILE A 51 -4.79 -7.77 5.71
N LEU A 52 -4.88 -6.58 5.10
CA LEU A 52 -4.93 -5.29 5.81
C LEU A 52 -6.04 -5.22 6.85
N SER A 53 -7.19 -5.85 6.58
CA SER A 53 -8.35 -5.86 7.47
C SER A 53 -8.27 -6.95 8.55
N SER A 54 -7.59 -8.08 8.25
CA SER A 54 -7.71 -9.32 9.04
C SER A 54 -6.42 -9.83 9.68
N GLY A 55 -5.24 -9.32 9.32
CA GLY A 55 -4.00 -9.95 9.75
C GLY A 55 -2.71 -9.17 9.54
N ASP A 56 -1.61 -9.92 9.63
CA ASP A 56 -0.25 -9.40 9.60
C ASP A 56 0.28 -9.28 8.16
N ILE A 57 0.18 -8.07 7.62
CA ILE A 57 0.67 -7.70 6.29
C ILE A 57 2.19 -7.95 6.17
N ALA A 58 2.95 -7.73 7.25
CA ALA A 58 4.40 -7.89 7.20
C ALA A 58 4.78 -9.36 6.96
N ALA A 59 4.03 -10.29 7.57
CA ALA A 59 4.17 -11.72 7.29
C ALA A 59 3.81 -12.05 5.83
N ALA A 60 2.72 -11.49 5.30
CA ALA A 60 2.27 -11.76 3.94
C ALA A 60 3.25 -11.26 2.87
N VAL A 61 3.85 -10.07 3.07
CA VAL A 61 4.89 -9.53 2.19
C VAL A 61 6.17 -10.37 2.30
N THR A 62 6.57 -10.76 3.51
CA THR A 62 7.77 -11.59 3.73
C THR A 62 7.65 -12.97 3.09
N GLN A 63 6.44 -13.54 3.10
CA GLN A 63 6.14 -14.82 2.47
C GLN A 63 5.93 -14.72 0.95
N GLY A 64 5.94 -13.52 0.38
CA GLY A 64 5.69 -13.28 -1.05
C GLY A 64 4.24 -13.58 -1.48
N ILE A 65 3.30 -13.57 -0.54
CA ILE A 65 1.87 -13.77 -0.81
C ILE A 65 1.28 -12.54 -1.50
N VAL A 66 1.76 -11.36 -1.13
CA VAL A 66 1.42 -10.07 -1.75
C VAL A 66 2.69 -9.25 -1.91
N SER A 67 2.76 -8.44 -2.96
CA SER A 67 3.87 -7.53 -3.14
C SER A 67 3.69 -6.26 -2.30
N SER A 68 4.80 -5.59 -1.99
CA SER A 68 4.77 -4.28 -1.32
C SER A 68 3.96 -3.25 -2.13
N ALA A 69 3.96 -3.38 -3.46
CA ALA A 69 3.21 -2.50 -4.37
C ALA A 69 1.70 -2.76 -4.27
N GLU A 70 1.28 -4.01 -4.20
CA GLU A 70 -0.12 -4.40 -4.01
C GLU A 70 -0.66 -3.95 -2.65
N VAL A 71 0.17 -4.02 -1.61
CA VAL A 71 -0.18 -3.52 -0.27
C VAL A 71 -0.37 -2.01 -0.27
N ASN A 72 0.49 -1.27 -0.97
CA ASN A 72 0.35 0.18 -1.08
C ASN A 72 -0.93 0.55 -1.86
N GLU A 73 -1.17 -0.12 -2.99
CA GLU A 73 -2.37 0.12 -3.79
C GLU A 73 -3.65 -0.27 -3.05
N ALA A 74 -3.64 -1.36 -2.30
CA ALA A 74 -4.75 -1.78 -1.46
C ALA A 74 -5.07 -0.74 -0.38
N ARG A 75 -4.03 -0.17 0.23
CA ARG A 75 -4.18 0.90 1.22
C ARG A 75 -4.78 2.15 0.60
N ASP A 76 -4.26 2.58 -0.54
CA ASP A 76 -4.76 3.75 -1.26
C ASP A 76 -6.22 3.55 -1.69
N SER A 77 -6.56 2.33 -2.10
CA SER A 77 -7.92 1.95 -2.51
C SER A 77 -8.92 1.84 -1.36
N ILE A 78 -8.46 1.46 -0.16
CA ILE A 78 -9.26 1.52 1.07
C ILE A 78 -9.56 2.98 1.40
N LEU A 79 -8.54 3.86 1.36
CA LEU A 79 -8.69 5.29 1.65
C LEU A 79 -9.58 6.00 0.62
N ALA A 80 -9.44 5.64 -0.66
CA ALA A 80 -10.22 6.18 -1.77
C ALA A 80 -11.60 5.51 -1.93
N ASN A 81 -11.92 4.47 -1.13
CA ASN A 81 -13.14 3.68 -1.21
C ASN A 81 -13.42 3.08 -2.61
N THR A 82 -12.36 2.61 -3.28
CA THR A 82 -12.39 2.11 -4.67
C THR A 82 -12.14 0.62 -4.82
N LEU A 83 -12.13 -0.14 -3.71
CA LEU A 83 -11.99 -1.61 -3.73
C LEU A 83 -13.02 -2.31 -4.64
N LYS A 84 -14.21 -1.73 -4.82
CA LYS A 84 -15.23 -2.28 -5.73
C LYS A 84 -14.77 -2.25 -7.20
N LEU A 85 -13.98 -1.24 -7.60
CA LEU A 85 -13.43 -1.14 -8.96
C LEU A 85 -12.34 -2.18 -9.18
N TRP A 86 -11.50 -2.43 -8.17
CA TRP A 86 -10.52 -3.52 -8.19
C TRP A 86 -11.17 -4.89 -8.34
N LYS A 87 -12.26 -5.14 -7.60
CA LYS A 87 -13.07 -6.35 -7.76
C LYS A 87 -13.63 -6.48 -9.18
N GLN A 88 -14.22 -5.42 -9.71
CA GLN A 88 -14.78 -5.42 -11.06
C GLN A 88 -13.73 -5.69 -12.13
N ARG A 89 -12.51 -5.17 -11.94
CA ARG A 89 -11.38 -5.42 -12.83
C ARG A 89 -10.90 -6.88 -12.75
N ALA A 90 -10.71 -7.40 -11.54
CA ALA A 90 -10.33 -8.80 -11.34
C ALA A 90 -11.33 -9.75 -12.04
N GLU A 91 -12.63 -9.52 -11.84
CA GLU A 91 -13.69 -10.29 -12.50
C GLU A 91 -13.63 -10.17 -14.04
N SER A 92 -13.34 -8.98 -14.56
CA SER A 92 -13.18 -8.75 -16.00
C SER A 92 -11.96 -9.47 -16.57
N GLU A 93 -10.83 -9.45 -15.88
CA GLU A 93 -9.59 -10.12 -16.32
C GLU A 93 -9.73 -11.65 -16.28
N VAL A 94 -10.39 -12.20 -15.26
CA VAL A 94 -10.70 -13.64 -15.17
C VAL A 94 -11.63 -14.08 -16.31
N ALA A 95 -12.64 -13.28 -16.64
CA ALA A 95 -13.57 -13.56 -17.74
C ALA A 95 -12.88 -13.54 -19.12
N VAL A 96 -11.84 -12.71 -19.29
CA VAL A 96 -11.02 -12.71 -20.51
C VAL A 96 -10.10 -13.93 -20.57
N ALA A 97 -9.52 -14.35 -19.45
CA ALA A 97 -8.58 -15.47 -19.40
C ALA A 97 -9.24 -16.85 -19.64
N THR A 98 -10.56 -16.95 -19.51
CA THR A 98 -11.33 -18.21 -19.69
C THR A 98 -11.94 -18.38 -21.09
N LYS A 99 -11.68 -17.46 -22.02
CA LYS A 99 -12.25 -17.44 -23.38
C LYS A 99 -11.20 -17.75 -24.45
#